data_AF-A0A2V9THC3-F1
#
_entry.id   AF-A0A2V9THC3-F1
#
_cell.length_a   1.000
_cell.length_b   1.000
_cell.length_c   1.000
_cell.angle_alpha   90.00
_cell.angle_beta   90.00
_cell.angle_gamma   90.00
#
_symmetry.space_group_name_H-M   'P 1'
#
loop_
_entity.id
_entity.type
_entity.pdbx_description
1 polymer ?
#
loop_
_entity_poly.entity_id
_entity_poly.type
_entity_poly.pdbx_seq_one_letter_code
_entity_poly.pdbx_strand_id
1 'polypeptide(L)'
;MRKNLLAQILLSFLALALLASTSPAQSTESTKGTQPAATPKTTKTKISAKKAALVDINSASKEELDALPGIGDTLAQKIIDGRPYRSKRELLTRKIVSKSEYEKIRDQIVARQKKK
;
A
#
# COMPACT_ATOMS: atom_id res chain seq x y z
N MET A 1 5.12 -3.39 -31.43
CA MET A 1 4.68 -2.02 -31.80
C MET A 1 3.44 -1.71 -30.98
N ARG A 2 3.55 -0.84 -29.96
CA ARG A 2 3.02 0.54 -29.97
C ARG A 2 1.53 0.54 -30.38
N LYS A 3 0.58 0.86 -29.50
CA LYS A 3 0.32 2.24 -29.08
C LYS A 3 -0.57 2.28 -27.83
N ASN A 4 -0.06 2.85 -26.74
CA ASN A 4 -0.86 3.56 -25.76
C ASN A 4 -1.17 4.93 -26.37
N LEU A 5 -2.44 5.26 -26.61
CA LEU A 5 -2.79 6.54 -27.21
C LEU A 5 -4.27 6.92 -26.97
N LEU A 6 -4.58 7.49 -25.80
CA LEU A 6 -5.73 8.38 -25.59
C LEU A 6 -5.32 9.36 -24.46
N ALA A 7 -4.47 10.34 -24.76
CA ALA A 7 -4.88 11.73 -25.06
C ALA A 7 -5.69 12.33 -23.89
N GLN A 8 -5.03 13.00 -22.94
CA GLN A 8 -4.86 14.46 -22.91
C GLN A 8 -6.14 15.24 -23.25
N ILE A 9 -6.80 15.78 -22.23
CA ILE A 9 -7.63 16.99 -22.36
C ILE A 9 -7.25 17.93 -21.22
N LEU A 10 -6.37 18.86 -21.56
CA LEU A 10 -6.10 20.11 -20.87
C LEU A 10 -7.08 21.14 -21.46
N LEU A 11 -7.40 22.17 -20.65
CA LEU A 11 -7.90 23.49 -21.07
C LEU A 11 -9.42 23.72 -21.08
N SER A 12 -9.91 24.42 -20.04
CA SER A 12 -10.59 25.72 -20.25
C SER A 12 -10.87 26.42 -18.92
N PHE A 13 -10.12 27.50 -18.70
CA PHE A 13 -10.45 28.61 -17.81
C PHE A 13 -11.82 29.17 -18.16
N LEU A 14 -12.67 29.44 -17.16
CA LEU A 14 -13.62 30.54 -17.26
C LEU A 14 -13.86 31.15 -15.87
N ALA A 15 -13.26 32.32 -15.68
CA ALA A 15 -13.46 33.20 -14.55
C ALA A 15 -14.67 34.12 -14.81
N LEU A 16 -15.58 34.23 -13.82
CA LEU A 16 -16.44 35.40 -13.59
C LEU A 16 -17.09 35.21 -12.20
N ALA A 17 -16.57 35.78 -11.11
CA ALA A 17 -16.63 37.17 -10.67
C ALA A 17 -17.78 37.44 -9.67
N LEU A 18 -17.37 38.01 -8.53
CA LEU A 18 -18.08 38.99 -7.69
C LEU A 18 -19.31 38.55 -6.89
N LEU A 19 -19.12 38.38 -5.58
CA LEU A 19 -19.71 39.33 -4.63
C LEU A 19 -18.88 39.41 -3.34
N ALA A 20 -18.41 40.62 -3.04
CA ALA A 20 -17.73 41.00 -1.83
C ALA A 20 -18.75 41.41 -0.76
N SER A 21 -18.55 40.97 0.48
CA SER A 21 -19.10 41.59 1.69
C SER A 21 -18.06 41.59 2.80
N THR A 22 -17.77 42.81 3.25
CA THR A 22 -16.92 43.32 4.33
C THR A 22 -17.25 42.72 5.71
N SER A 23 -16.35 42.53 6.68
CA SER A 23 -15.62 43.57 7.45
C SER A 23 -14.69 42.94 8.53
N PRO A 24 -13.79 43.71 9.19
CA PRO A 24 -12.53 43.23 9.79
C PRO A 24 -12.57 43.04 11.32
N ALA A 25 -11.73 42.15 11.83
CA ALA A 25 -11.25 42.16 13.23
C ALA A 25 -9.85 41.54 13.32
N GLN A 26 -8.83 42.37 13.09
CA GLN A 26 -7.45 42.19 13.57
C GLN A 26 -7.46 42.64 15.05
N SER A 27 -6.81 42.04 16.05
CA SER A 27 -5.55 41.30 16.09
C SER A 27 -5.44 40.66 17.48
N THR A 28 -4.84 39.47 17.61
CA THR A 28 -3.73 39.23 18.54
C THR A 28 -2.90 38.04 18.09
N GLU A 29 -1.64 38.09 18.46
CA GLU A 29 -0.51 37.37 17.91
C GLU A 29 -0.45 35.86 18.24
N SER A 30 0.14 35.13 17.30
CA SER A 30 1.18 34.10 17.48
C SER A 30 1.31 33.45 18.87
N THR A 31 0.98 32.16 18.96
CA THR A 31 1.96 31.04 19.00
C THR A 31 1.29 29.75 19.48
N LYS A 32 1.86 28.62 19.01
CA LYS A 32 1.67 27.24 19.46
C LYS A 32 0.65 26.39 18.69
N GLY A 33 1.16 25.93 17.54
CA GLY A 33 1.11 24.56 17.02
C GLY A 33 0.02 23.58 17.45
N THR A 34 -0.56 22.99 16.40
CA THR A 34 -0.99 21.58 16.32
C THR A 34 -2.45 21.29 16.67
N GLN A 35 -3.30 21.52 15.66
CA GLN A 35 -4.40 20.61 15.30
C GLN A 35 -4.04 19.99 13.92
N PRO A 36 -4.68 18.90 13.44
CA PRO A 36 -5.96 18.32 13.89
C PRO A 36 -6.05 16.78 14.00
N ALA A 37 -7.01 16.36 14.82
CA ALA A 37 -7.91 15.20 14.66
C ALA A 37 -7.51 14.04 13.72
N ALA A 38 -7.39 12.84 14.30
CA ALA A 38 -7.98 11.61 13.77
C ALA A 38 -7.91 10.50 14.83
N THR A 39 -9.04 9.83 15.07
CA THR A 39 -9.07 8.51 15.70
C THR A 39 -8.21 7.54 14.90
N PRO A 40 -7.45 6.67 15.58
CA PRO A 40 -7.61 5.26 15.25
C PRO A 40 -7.74 4.42 16.52
N LYS A 41 -8.78 3.59 16.47
CA LYS A 41 -9.08 2.51 17.39
C LYS A 41 -7.80 1.77 17.77
N THR A 42 -7.43 1.89 19.04
CA THR A 42 -6.36 1.12 19.67
C THR A 42 -6.69 -0.36 19.55
N THR A 43 -6.03 -0.98 18.57
CA THR A 43 -5.28 -2.22 18.71
C THR A 43 -6.00 -3.32 19.51
N LYS A 44 -6.81 -4.11 18.80
CA LYS A 44 -6.99 -5.52 19.17
C LYS A 44 -5.62 -6.20 19.01
N THR A 45 -4.80 -6.14 20.05
CA THR A 45 -3.63 -7.01 20.24
C THR A 45 -4.15 -8.43 20.35
N LYS A 46 -4.36 -9.07 19.20
CA LYS A 46 -4.53 -10.51 19.14
C LYS A 46 -3.14 -11.09 19.35
N ILE A 47 -2.82 -11.38 20.61
CA ILE A 47 -1.72 -12.28 20.98
C ILE A 47 -2.14 -13.66 20.46
N SER A 48 -1.98 -13.91 19.16
CA SER A 48 -2.04 -15.26 18.62
C SER A 48 -0.67 -15.87 18.83
N ALA A 49 -0.64 -16.85 19.72
CA ALA A 49 0.48 -17.73 20.02
C ALA A 49 1.43 -17.93 18.84
N LYS A 50 2.73 -17.84 19.16
CA LYS A 50 3.92 -18.00 18.33
C LYS A 50 3.96 -19.37 17.61
N LYS A 51 3.02 -19.64 16.71
CA LYS A 51 3.30 -20.38 15.49
C LYS A 51 4.30 -19.52 14.73
N ALA A 52 5.38 -20.11 14.20
CA ALA A 52 6.25 -19.43 13.25
C ALA A 52 5.35 -18.63 12.28
N ALA A 53 5.42 -17.31 12.36
CA ALA A 53 4.42 -16.46 11.73
C ALA A 53 4.64 -16.54 10.23
N LEU A 54 3.79 -17.28 9.52
CA LEU A 54 3.85 -17.32 8.07
C LEU A 54 3.64 -15.91 7.52
N VAL A 55 4.51 -15.51 6.61
CA VAL A 55 4.46 -14.21 5.92
C VAL A 55 3.30 -14.25 4.93
N ASP A 56 2.37 -13.30 5.07
CA ASP A 56 1.21 -13.21 4.18
C ASP A 56 1.55 -12.39 2.94
N ILE A 57 1.63 -13.02 1.78
CA ILE A 57 2.05 -12.35 0.53
C ILE A 57 1.12 -11.23 0.09
N ASN A 58 -0.12 -11.19 0.62
CA ASN A 58 -1.11 -10.16 0.32
C ASN A 58 -1.00 -8.94 1.23
N SER A 59 -0.46 -9.07 2.43
CA SER A 59 -0.44 -8.00 3.43
C SER A 59 0.92 -7.71 4.06
N ALA A 60 1.92 -8.55 3.82
CA ALA A 60 3.26 -8.38 4.36
C ALA A 60 3.88 -7.05 3.92
N SER A 61 4.78 -6.52 4.73
CA SER A 61 5.60 -5.38 4.36
C SER A 61 6.68 -5.78 3.35
N LYS A 62 7.39 -4.79 2.80
CA LYS A 62 8.50 -5.07 1.87
C LYS A 62 9.63 -5.79 2.60
N GLU A 63 9.93 -5.36 3.82
CA GLU A 63 10.97 -5.89 4.69
C GLU A 63 10.68 -7.34 5.10
N GLU A 64 9.41 -7.66 5.39
CA GLU A 64 8.99 -9.04 5.71
C GLU A 64 9.14 -9.99 4.51
N LEU A 65 8.91 -9.48 3.29
CA LEU A 65 9.11 -10.25 2.07
C LEU A 65 10.60 -10.38 1.72
N ASP A 66 11.37 -9.33 1.91
CA ASP A 66 12.82 -9.29 1.68
C ASP A 66 13.58 -10.25 2.61
N ALA A 67 13.11 -10.40 3.86
CA ALA A 67 13.64 -11.36 4.82
C ALA A 67 13.48 -12.84 4.40
N LEU A 68 12.68 -13.14 3.37
CA LEU A 68 12.51 -14.50 2.86
C LEU A 68 13.73 -14.92 2.02
N PRO A 69 14.22 -16.17 2.16
CA PRO A 69 15.41 -16.63 1.48
C PRO A 69 15.23 -16.62 -0.05
N GLY A 70 15.97 -15.74 -0.73
CA GLY A 70 16.00 -15.64 -2.19
C GLY A 70 14.98 -14.67 -2.81
N ILE A 71 14.19 -13.93 -2.01
CA ILE A 71 13.30 -12.89 -2.53
C ILE A 71 14.08 -11.61 -2.85
N GLY A 72 14.69 -10.99 -1.83
CA GLY A 72 15.40 -9.72 -2.05
C GLY A 72 14.46 -8.55 -2.37
N ASP A 73 14.98 -7.33 -2.33
CA ASP A 73 14.23 -6.09 -2.57
C ASP A 73 13.46 -6.07 -3.90
N THR A 74 14.08 -6.61 -4.95
CA THR A 74 13.50 -6.62 -6.30
C THR A 74 12.29 -7.55 -6.41
N LEU A 75 12.36 -8.77 -5.86
CA LEU A 75 11.21 -9.68 -5.92
C LEU A 75 10.16 -9.28 -4.88
N ALA A 76 10.56 -8.76 -3.72
CA ALA A 76 9.64 -8.20 -2.73
C ALA A 76 8.74 -7.12 -3.35
N GLN A 77 9.33 -6.19 -4.11
CA GLN A 77 8.57 -5.16 -4.81
C GLN A 77 7.62 -5.77 -5.85
N LYS A 78 8.08 -6.74 -6.66
CA LYS A 78 7.20 -7.44 -7.62
C LYS A 78 6.04 -8.16 -6.94
N ILE A 79 6.28 -8.74 -5.75
CA ILE A 79 5.22 -9.37 -4.96
C ILE A 79 4.20 -8.32 -4.55
N ILE A 80 4.63 -7.14 -4.08
CA ILE A 80 3.75 -6.03 -3.70
C ILE A 80 2.94 -5.55 -4.92
N ASP A 81 3.60 -5.26 -6.04
CA ASP A 81 2.99 -4.75 -7.26
C ASP A 81 1.98 -5.73 -7.87
N GLY A 82 2.20 -7.04 -7.66
CA GLY A 82 1.32 -8.09 -8.15
C GLY A 82 0.11 -8.40 -7.28
N ARG A 83 -0.09 -7.77 -6.12
CA ARG A 83 -1.26 -8.06 -5.25
C ARG A 83 -2.58 -7.71 -5.96
N PRO A 84 -3.70 -8.42 -5.70
CA PRO A 84 -3.88 -9.51 -4.73
C PRO A 84 -3.60 -10.91 -5.31
N TYR A 85 -3.14 -11.82 -4.46
CA TYR A 85 -2.96 -13.24 -4.77
C TYR A 85 -4.06 -14.10 -4.18
N ARG A 86 -4.54 -15.08 -4.96
CA ARG A 86 -5.50 -16.10 -4.48
C ARG A 86 -4.83 -17.25 -3.75
N SER A 87 -3.60 -17.57 -4.13
CA SER A 87 -2.82 -18.64 -3.51
C SER A 87 -1.33 -18.34 -3.59
N LYS A 88 -0.54 -18.92 -2.69
CA LYS A 88 0.93 -18.79 -2.73
C LYS A 88 1.56 -19.31 -4.02
N ARG A 89 0.91 -20.26 -4.71
CA ARG A 89 1.37 -20.78 -6.01
C ARG A 89 1.32 -19.73 -7.13
N GLU A 90 0.55 -18.64 -6.96
CA GLU A 90 0.49 -17.60 -7.98
C GLU A 90 1.83 -16.85 -8.15
N LEU A 91 2.72 -16.90 -7.16
CA LEU A 91 4.08 -16.37 -7.32
C LEU A 91 4.83 -17.08 -8.45
N LEU A 92 4.58 -18.37 -8.68
CA LEU A 92 5.14 -19.15 -9.78
C LEU A 92 4.42 -18.90 -11.10
N THR A 93 3.08 -18.97 -11.10
CA THR A 93 2.30 -18.85 -12.35
C THR A 93 2.41 -17.45 -12.96
N ARG A 94 2.57 -16.42 -12.11
CA ARG A 94 2.82 -15.03 -12.53
C ARG A 94 4.30 -14.73 -12.75
N LYS A 95 5.18 -15.73 -12.64
CA LYS A 95 6.63 -15.62 -12.85
C LYS A 95 7.27 -14.53 -11.99
N ILE A 96 6.78 -14.35 -10.77
CA ILE A 96 7.34 -13.40 -9.81
C ILE A 96 8.58 -13.99 -9.15
N VAL A 97 8.52 -15.27 -8.80
CA VAL A 97 9.64 -16.04 -8.25
C VAL A 97 9.95 -17.24 -9.14
N SER A 98 11.19 -17.68 -9.14
CA SER A 98 11.60 -18.91 -9.80
C SER A 98 11.12 -20.15 -9.03
N LYS A 99 11.15 -21.33 -9.67
CA LYS A 99 10.82 -22.60 -9.01
C LYS A 99 11.72 -22.85 -7.80
N SER A 100 13.01 -22.53 -7.91
CA SER A 100 13.98 -22.73 -6.82
C SER A 100 13.69 -21.84 -5.62
N GLU A 101 13.40 -20.55 -5.85
CA GLU A 101 13.04 -19.61 -4.79
C GLU A 101 11.74 -20.01 -4.11
N TYR A 102 10.72 -20.37 -4.89
CA TYR A 102 9.43 -20.80 -4.35
C TYR A 102 9.57 -21.99 -3.39
N GLU A 103 10.34 -23.03 -3.77
CA GLU A 103 10.51 -24.20 -2.91
C GLU A 103 11.19 -23.86 -1.57
N LYS A 104 12.01 -22.81 -1.51
CA LYS A 104 12.66 -22.36 -0.25
C LYS A 104 11.69 -21.61 0.67
N ILE A 105 10.74 -20.88 0.09
CA ILE A 105 9.84 -19.99 0.84
C ILE A 105 8.44 -20.56 1.04
N ARG A 106 8.02 -21.58 0.27
CA ARG A 106 6.64 -22.07 0.20
C ARG A 106 6.04 -22.45 1.56
N ASP A 107 6.87 -22.86 2.51
CA ASP A 107 6.43 -23.25 3.86
C ASP A 107 6.45 -22.08 4.86
N GLN A 108 7.10 -20.97 4.50
CA GLN A 108 7.15 -19.73 5.27
C GLN A 108 6.10 -18.72 4.83
N ILE A 109 5.46 -18.94 3.67
CA ILE A 109 4.46 -18.02 3.11
C ILE A 109 3.04 -18.57 3.11
N VAL A 110 2.08 -17.66 3.22
CA VAL A 110 0.65 -17.90 3.07
C VAL A 110 0.04 -16.79 2.19
N ALA A 111 -1.08 -17.08 1.52
CA ALA A 111 -1.88 -16.06 0.85
C ALA A 111 -3.26 -16.04 1.50
N ARG A 112 -3.53 -15.06 2.39
CA ARG A 112 -4.85 -14.95 3.01
C ARG A 112 -5.69 -13.96 2.24
N GLN A 113 -6.94 -14.31 1.98
CA GLN A 113 -7.94 -13.39 1.46
C GLN A 113 -8.82 -12.97 2.62
N LYS A 114 -8.84 -11.67 2.95
CA LYS A 114 -9.88 -11.16 3.86
C LYS A 114 -11.19 -11.21 3.08
N LYS A 115 -12.04 -12.17 3.44
CA LYS A 115 -13.43 -12.22 2.98
C LYS A 115 -14.12 -10.96 3.54
N LYS A 116 -14.61 -10.11 2.64
CA LYS A 116 -15.38 -8.92 2.98
C LYS A 116 -16.81 -9.32 3.32
#